data_AF-A0A1Q3MHK2-F1
#
_entry.id   AF-A0A1Q3MHK2-F1
#
_cell.length_a   1.000
_cell.length_b   1.000
_cell.length_c   1.000
_cell.angle_alpha   90.00
_cell.angle_beta   90.00
_cell.angle_gamma   90.00
#
_symmetry.space_group_name_H-M   'P 1'
#
loop_
_entity.id
_entity.type
_entity.pdbx_description
1 polymer ?
#
loop_
_entity_poly.entity_id
_entity_poly.type
_entity_poly.pdbx_seq_one_letter_code
_entity_poly.pdbx_strand_id
1 'polypeptide(L)'
;MTLVEVLIAAFIIGILCAIAFPLMVQVRKSGNRAACISNLEQIGKGLILYRIDQDGAESGSPLEMGLPPHLGPIPGVRGVHCQGEDSDGHSPTYYITWPGMSDSSEEVRRWAQMTSREGSNTILVFDPFHQDSLPKSRIWGTWTVLGLKADSSVVTKTRRGFPMGQSWWK
;
A
#
# COMPACT_ATOMS: atom_id res chain seq x y z
N MET A 1 -42.29 25.68 -23.80
CA MET A 1 -40.81 25.73 -23.72
C MET A 1 -40.27 25.78 -25.12
N THR A 2 -39.45 26.77 -25.44
CA THR A 2 -38.94 26.96 -26.80
C THR A 2 -37.76 26.01 -27.07
N LEU A 3 -37.56 25.60 -28.33
CA LEU A 3 -36.45 24.72 -28.72
C LEU A 3 -35.09 25.39 -28.47
N VAL A 4 -35.02 26.72 -28.59
CA VAL A 4 -33.81 27.52 -28.33
C VAL A 4 -33.40 27.49 -26.85
N GLU A 5 -34.35 27.59 -25.92
CA GLU A 5 -34.06 27.48 -24.47
C GLU A 5 -33.40 26.13 -24.13
N VAL A 6 -33.91 25.04 -24.71
CA VAL A 6 -33.37 23.70 -24.47
C VAL A 6 -31.97 23.54 -25.05
N LEU A 7 -31.68 24.14 -26.21
CA LEU A 7 -30.36 24.10 -26.84
C LEU A 7 -29.29 24.87 -26.04
N ILE A 8 -29.62 26.06 -25.55
CA ILE A 8 -28.68 26.86 -24.74
C ILE A 8 -28.38 26.14 -23.43
N ALA A 9 -29.40 25.55 -22.79
CA ALA A 9 -29.22 24.78 -21.57
C ALA A 9 -28.28 23.58 -21.79
N ALA A 10 -28.48 22.80 -22.85
CA ALA A 10 -27.61 21.67 -23.17
C ALA A 10 -26.16 22.09 -23.49
N PHE A 11 -25.98 23.24 -24.15
CA PHE A 11 -24.65 23.79 -24.44
C PHE A 11 -23.88 24.15 -23.16
N ILE A 12 -24.53 24.81 -22.20
CA ILE A 12 -23.92 25.18 -20.93
C ILE A 12 -23.58 23.91 -20.10
N ILE A 13 -24.49 22.94 -20.02
CA ILE A 13 -24.24 21.66 -19.34
C ILE A 13 -23.05 20.93 -19.97
N GLY A 14 -22.96 20.93 -21.31
CA GLY A 14 -21.82 20.34 -22.04
C GLY A 14 -20.47 20.96 -21.64
N ILE A 15 -20.39 22.28 -21.52
CA ILE A 15 -19.18 22.99 -21.09
C ILE A 15 -18.83 22.63 -19.64
N LEU A 16 -19.82 22.61 -18.73
CA LEU A 16 -19.59 22.26 -17.33
C LEU A 16 -19.08 20.81 -17.18
N CYS A 17 -19.69 19.86 -17.89
CA CYS A 17 -19.27 18.46 -17.89
C CYS A 17 -17.85 18.29 -18.47
N ALA A 18 -17.49 19.03 -19.52
CA ALA A 18 -16.16 18.97 -20.13
C ALA A 18 -15.04 19.37 -19.15
N ILE A 19 -15.32 20.30 -18.22
CA ILE A 19 -14.36 20.72 -17.18
C ILE A 19 -14.42 19.79 -15.96
N ALA A 20 -15.62 19.40 -15.53
CA ALA A 20 -15.81 18.59 -14.33
C ALA A 20 -15.30 17.14 -14.49
N PHE A 21 -15.46 16.54 -15.68
CA PHE A 21 -15.08 15.15 -15.93
C PHE A 21 -13.59 14.83 -15.68
N PRO A 22 -12.61 15.56 -16.24
CA PRO A 22 -11.19 15.27 -15.99
C PRO A 22 -10.81 15.46 -14.50
N LEU A 23 -11.43 16.42 -13.81
CA LEU A 23 -11.16 16.69 -12.39
C LEU A 23 -11.62 15.53 -11.50
N MET A 24 -12.79 14.93 -11.79
CA MET A 24 -13.30 13.80 -11.00
C MET A 24 -12.36 12.60 -11.00
N VAL A 25 -11.62 12.35 -12.09
CA VAL A 25 -10.64 11.26 -12.16
C VAL A 25 -9.49 11.49 -11.18
N GLN A 26 -8.95 12.71 -11.13
CA GLN A 26 -7.86 13.05 -10.20
C GLN A 26 -8.32 13.01 -8.75
N VAL A 27 -9.53 13.51 -8.45
CA VAL A 27 -10.11 13.47 -7.11
C VAL A 27 -10.32 12.03 -6.65
N ARG A 28 -10.86 11.15 -7.50
CA ARG A 28 -11.03 9.73 -7.19
C ARG A 28 -9.70 9.05 -6.88
N LYS A 29 -8.65 9.33 -7.66
CA LYS A 29 -7.29 8.80 -7.42
C LYS A 29 -6.74 9.26 -6.07
N SER A 30 -6.92 10.53 -5.73
CA SER A 30 -6.52 11.06 -4.42
C SER A 30 -7.33 10.46 -3.27
N GLY A 31 -8.62 10.20 -3.47
CA GLY A 31 -9.48 9.52 -2.50
C GLY A 31 -9.03 8.08 -2.25
N ASN A 32 -8.75 7.33 -3.32
CA ASN A 32 -8.22 5.98 -3.23
C ASN A 32 -6.89 5.94 -2.46
N ARG A 33 -5.97 6.88 -2.75
CA ARG A 33 -4.72 7.06 -1.99
C ARG A 33 -4.95 7.19 -0.49
N ALA A 34 -5.83 8.12 -0.11
CA ALA A 34 -6.11 8.38 1.29
C ALA A 34 -6.70 7.14 2.00
N ALA A 35 -7.58 6.40 1.31
CA ALA A 35 -8.10 5.13 1.80
C ALA A 35 -6.97 4.10 1.99
N CYS A 36 -6.05 3.93 1.04
CA CYS A 36 -4.95 2.96 1.14
C CYS A 36 -3.98 3.33 2.28
N ILE A 37 -3.76 4.62 2.57
CA ILE A 37 -2.99 5.07 3.74
C ILE A 37 -3.71 4.72 5.05
N SER A 38 -4.99 5.08 5.19
CA SER A 38 -5.81 4.77 6.37
C SER A 38 -5.85 3.26 6.64
N ASN A 39 -5.92 2.46 5.58
CA ASN A 39 -5.85 1.02 5.63
C ASN A 39 -4.51 0.49 6.19
N LEU A 40 -3.38 1.02 5.72
CA LEU A 40 -2.06 0.67 6.24
C LEU A 40 -1.89 1.09 7.70
N GLU A 41 -2.42 2.24 8.10
CA GLU A 41 -2.43 2.68 9.51
C GLU A 41 -3.24 1.72 10.40
N GLN A 42 -4.39 1.23 9.91
CA GLN A 42 -5.20 0.22 10.63
C GLN A 42 -4.43 -1.10 10.78
N ILE A 43 -3.73 -1.54 9.73
CA ILE A 43 -2.85 -2.72 9.80
C ILE A 43 -1.72 -2.49 10.79
N GLY A 44 -1.08 -1.31 10.78
CA GLY A 44 -0.03 -0.94 11.75
C GLY A 44 -0.50 -1.00 13.19
N LYS A 45 -1.70 -0.48 13.47
CA LYS A 45 -2.31 -0.59 14.81
C LYS A 45 -2.57 -2.05 15.19
N GLY A 46 -3.11 -2.85 14.27
CA GLY A 46 -3.34 -4.29 14.50
C GLY A 46 -2.05 -5.05 14.77
N LEU A 47 -0.98 -4.74 14.02
CA LEU A 47 0.35 -5.32 14.23
C LEU A 47 0.93 -4.93 15.59
N ILE A 48 0.82 -3.67 16.01
CA ILE A 48 1.28 -3.26 17.35
C ILE A 48 0.52 -4.01 18.44
N LEU A 49 -0.81 -4.11 18.34
CA LEU A 49 -1.61 -4.83 19.32
C LEU A 49 -1.22 -6.31 19.39
N TYR A 50 -1.01 -6.96 18.24
CA TYR A 50 -0.57 -8.34 18.19
C TYR A 50 0.84 -8.53 18.76
N ARG A 51 1.77 -7.62 18.46
CA ARG A 51 3.14 -7.65 19.02
C ARG A 51 3.12 -7.52 20.53
N ILE A 52 2.29 -6.63 21.08
CA ILE A 52 2.14 -6.45 22.53
C ILE A 52 1.61 -7.74 23.18
N ASP A 53 0.60 -8.39 22.58
CA ASP A 53 0.03 -9.64 23.10
C ASP A 53 1.03 -10.81 23.08
N GLN A 54 1.98 -10.80 22.16
CA GLN A 54 3.01 -11.82 22.00
C GLN A 54 4.35 -11.47 22.65
N ASP A 55 4.41 -10.43 23.51
CA ASP A 55 5.65 -9.91 24.11
C ASP A 55 6.77 -9.64 23.09
N GLY A 56 6.38 -9.17 21.91
CA GLY A 56 7.26 -9.01 20.74
C GLY A 56 8.31 -7.91 20.91
N ALA A 57 9.55 -8.24 20.55
CA ALA A 57 10.68 -7.32 20.56
C ALA A 57 10.63 -6.31 19.39
N GLU A 58 11.42 -5.24 19.48
CA GLU A 58 11.58 -4.25 18.39
C GLU A 58 12.39 -4.77 17.21
N SER A 59 13.27 -5.75 17.46
CA SER A 59 14.14 -6.37 16.47
C SER A 59 14.36 -7.84 16.83
N GLY A 60 14.85 -8.65 15.90
CA GLY A 60 14.99 -10.10 16.09
C GLY A 60 14.46 -10.84 14.88
N SER A 61 14.15 -12.13 15.03
CA SER A 61 13.40 -12.94 14.06
C SER A 61 11.90 -12.58 14.06
N PRO A 62 11.13 -12.92 13.01
CA PRO A 62 9.72 -12.51 12.94
C PRO A 62 8.91 -13.01 14.13
N LEU A 63 9.25 -14.20 14.64
CA LEU A 63 8.67 -14.77 15.84
C LEU A 63 9.04 -13.97 17.10
N GLU A 64 10.30 -13.62 17.28
CA GLU A 64 10.76 -12.79 18.42
C GLU A 64 10.16 -11.38 18.38
N MET A 65 9.94 -10.83 17.19
CA MET A 65 9.29 -9.53 17.03
C MET A 65 7.78 -9.58 17.25
N GLY A 66 7.21 -10.77 17.47
CA GLY A 66 5.77 -10.97 17.61
C GLY A 66 5.01 -10.65 16.33
N LEU A 67 5.54 -10.99 15.15
CA LEU A 67 4.86 -10.76 13.88
C LEU A 67 4.00 -11.98 13.50
N PRO A 68 2.78 -11.79 12.96
CA PRO A 68 1.95 -12.89 12.54
C PRO A 68 2.55 -13.59 11.31
N PRO A 69 2.42 -14.93 11.20
CA PRO A 69 2.95 -15.67 10.04
C PRO A 69 2.22 -15.34 8.73
N HIS A 70 0.99 -14.85 8.81
CA HIS A 70 0.21 -14.37 7.67
C HIS A 70 -0.70 -13.21 8.11
N LEU A 71 -0.85 -12.20 7.25
CA LEU A 71 -1.93 -11.22 7.37
C LEU A 71 -3.17 -11.84 6.72
N GLY A 72 -3.83 -12.74 7.46
CA GLY A 72 -5.07 -13.36 7.02
C GLY A 72 -6.19 -12.33 6.88
N PRO A 73 -7.15 -12.54 5.96
CA PRO A 73 -8.36 -11.73 5.94
C PRO A 73 -9.09 -11.91 7.27
N ILE A 74 -9.45 -10.79 7.92
CA ILE A 74 -10.31 -10.83 9.10
C ILE A 74 -11.69 -11.34 8.65
N PRO A 75 -12.21 -12.45 9.19
CA PRO A 75 -13.53 -12.96 8.81
C PRO A 75 -14.60 -11.88 9.00
N GLY A 76 -15.43 -11.63 7.97
CA GLY A 76 -16.49 -10.63 8.01
C GLY A 76 -16.06 -9.20 7.67
N VAL A 77 -14.78 -8.95 7.40
CA VAL A 77 -14.28 -7.66 6.90
C VAL A 77 -13.97 -7.78 5.42
N ARG A 78 -14.49 -6.86 4.60
CA ARG A 78 -14.08 -6.74 3.20
C ARG A 78 -12.56 -6.50 3.20
N GLY A 79 -11.79 -7.41 2.60
CA GLY A 79 -10.32 -7.38 2.66
C GLY A 79 -9.78 -5.97 2.44
N VAL A 80 -8.85 -5.55 3.28
CA VAL A 80 -8.25 -4.23 3.18
C VAL A 80 -7.35 -4.26 1.94
N HIS A 81 -7.79 -3.61 0.86
CA HIS A 81 -7.08 -3.58 -0.41
C HIS A 81 -7.10 -2.18 -0.98
N CYS A 82 -6.11 -1.85 -1.81
CA CYS A 82 -6.14 -0.58 -2.50
C CYS A 82 -7.20 -0.61 -3.61
N GLN A 83 -7.90 0.49 -3.89
CA GLN A 83 -8.84 0.53 -5.03
C GLN A 83 -8.17 1.07 -6.30
N GLY A 84 -6.84 1.03 -6.35
CA GLY A 84 -6.09 1.30 -7.58
C GLY A 84 -6.40 0.20 -8.60
N GLU A 85 -6.84 0.58 -9.78
CA GLU A 85 -6.88 -0.33 -10.93
C GLU A 85 -5.44 -0.73 -11.23
N ASP A 86 -5.09 -1.99 -10.99
CA ASP A 86 -3.93 -2.56 -11.65
C ASP A 86 -4.26 -2.72 -13.14
N SER A 87 -3.26 -2.63 -14.01
CA SER A 87 -3.45 -2.81 -15.44
C SER A 87 -3.85 -4.24 -15.83
N ASP A 88 -3.81 -5.18 -14.88
CA ASP A 88 -3.84 -6.63 -15.13
C ASP A 88 -5.02 -7.36 -14.45
N GLY A 89 -5.92 -6.64 -13.74
CA GLY A 89 -7.14 -7.20 -13.15
C GLY A 89 -6.95 -8.01 -11.86
N HIS A 90 -5.79 -7.92 -11.18
CA HIS A 90 -5.57 -8.55 -9.89
C HIS A 90 -6.12 -7.69 -8.75
N SER A 91 -6.68 -8.33 -7.72
CA SER A 91 -7.03 -7.64 -6.49
C SER A 91 -5.74 -7.17 -5.79
N PRO A 92 -5.49 -5.85 -5.68
CA PRO A 92 -4.24 -5.34 -5.14
C PRO A 92 -4.14 -5.68 -3.66
N THR A 93 -3.21 -6.56 -3.31
CA THR A 93 -3.01 -6.99 -1.92
C THR A 93 -1.75 -6.33 -1.35
N TYR A 94 -1.76 -6.05 -0.06
CA TYR A 94 -0.56 -5.62 0.64
C TYR A 94 0.47 -6.75 0.70
N TYR A 95 1.74 -6.40 0.48
CA TYR A 95 2.85 -7.34 0.55
C TYR A 95 3.52 -7.29 1.92
N ILE A 96 3.74 -8.48 2.47
CA ILE A 96 4.53 -8.70 3.67
C ILE A 96 6.01 -8.79 3.29
N THR A 97 6.89 -8.18 4.07
CA THR A 97 8.34 -8.19 3.82
C THR A 97 9.12 -9.14 4.73
N TRP A 98 8.52 -9.61 5.83
CA TRP A 98 9.19 -10.52 6.76
C TRP A 98 9.08 -11.97 6.28
N PRO A 99 10.10 -12.80 6.54
CA PRO A 99 10.09 -14.19 6.14
C PRO A 99 9.00 -14.96 6.90
N GLY A 100 8.33 -15.84 6.17
CA GLY A 100 7.31 -16.75 6.70
C GLY A 100 7.93 -18.02 7.30
N MET A 101 7.06 -18.91 7.77
CA MET A 101 7.47 -20.16 8.42
C MET A 101 8.05 -21.19 7.44
N SER A 102 7.81 -21.01 6.13
CA SER A 102 8.38 -21.84 5.05
C SER A 102 9.75 -21.40 4.56
N ASP A 103 10.22 -20.22 4.98
CA ASP A 103 11.45 -19.63 4.46
C ASP A 103 12.68 -20.22 5.15
N SER A 104 13.84 -20.09 4.49
CA SER A 104 15.07 -20.70 4.99
C SER A 104 15.55 -20.05 6.29
N SER A 105 16.23 -20.81 7.14
CA SER A 105 16.85 -20.29 8.36
C SER A 105 17.86 -19.17 8.09
N GLU A 106 18.47 -19.15 6.90
CA GLU A 106 19.35 -18.07 6.45
C GLU A 106 18.61 -16.77 6.18
N GLU A 107 17.44 -16.82 5.53
CA GLU A 107 16.60 -15.64 5.29
C GLU A 107 16.09 -15.03 6.59
N VAL A 108 15.64 -15.87 7.53
CA VAL A 108 15.23 -15.45 8.87
C VAL A 108 16.38 -14.76 9.60
N ARG A 109 17.58 -15.33 9.55
CA ARG A 109 18.78 -14.73 10.17
C ARG A 109 19.15 -13.41 9.52
N ARG A 110 19.12 -13.32 8.18
CA ARG A 110 19.41 -12.10 7.43
C ARG A 110 18.41 -11.00 7.77
N TRP A 111 17.13 -11.37 7.91
CA TRP A 111 16.08 -10.45 8.32
C TRP A 111 16.35 -9.92 9.74
N ALA A 112 16.67 -10.80 10.69
CA ALA A 112 16.95 -10.41 12.07
C ALA A 112 18.15 -9.46 12.20
N GLN A 113 19.21 -9.69 11.41
CA GLN A 113 20.34 -8.77 11.36
C GLN A 113 19.96 -7.41 10.78
N MET A 114 19.02 -7.37 9.84
CA MET A 114 18.56 -6.14 9.21
C MET A 114 17.62 -5.35 10.13
N THR A 115 16.67 -6.01 10.81
CA THR A 115 15.81 -5.36 11.81
C THR A 115 16.62 -4.82 12.98
N SER A 116 17.68 -5.51 13.40
CA SER A 116 18.59 -5.00 14.44
C SER A 116 19.35 -3.73 14.01
N ARG A 117 19.55 -3.51 12.71
CA ARG A 117 20.25 -2.33 12.16
C ARG A 117 19.31 -1.17 11.88
N GLU A 118 18.10 -1.45 11.40
CA GLU A 118 17.13 -0.45 10.96
C GLU A 118 16.09 -0.12 12.03
N GLY A 119 15.85 -1.03 12.97
CA GLY A 119 14.91 -0.89 14.08
C GLY A 119 13.51 -0.50 13.61
N SER A 120 13.03 0.63 14.10
CA SER A 120 11.73 1.21 13.74
C SER A 120 11.57 1.55 12.25
N ASN A 121 12.67 1.73 11.51
CA ASN A 121 12.62 2.11 10.10
C ASN A 121 12.43 0.92 9.14
N THR A 122 12.40 -0.32 9.64
CA THR A 122 12.11 -1.50 8.82
C THR A 122 10.68 -1.46 8.30
N ILE A 123 10.51 -1.68 7.00
CA ILE A 123 9.19 -1.77 6.38
C ILE A 123 8.61 -3.15 6.64
N LEU A 124 7.44 -3.25 7.26
CA LEU A 124 6.77 -4.52 7.53
C LEU A 124 5.82 -4.90 6.38
N VAL A 125 5.05 -3.92 5.91
CA VAL A 125 4.02 -4.12 4.88
C VAL A 125 4.15 -3.03 3.83
N PHE A 126 3.93 -3.33 2.56
CA PHE A 126 3.88 -2.28 1.53
C PHE A 126 2.82 -2.52 0.47
N ASP A 127 2.40 -1.44 -0.16
CA ASP A 127 1.45 -1.38 -1.26
C ASP A 127 2.13 -0.87 -2.54
N PRO A 128 2.32 -1.72 -3.57
CA PRO A 128 2.92 -1.33 -4.83
C PRO A 128 1.96 -0.72 -5.85
N PHE A 129 0.66 -0.67 -5.55
CA PHE A 129 -0.37 -0.26 -6.51
C PHE A 129 -0.69 1.23 -6.45
N HIS A 130 0.18 2.02 -5.81
CA HIS A 130 0.00 3.45 -5.59
C HIS A 130 0.60 4.31 -6.73
N GLN A 131 0.18 4.07 -7.97
CA GLN A 131 0.64 4.82 -9.14
C GLN A 131 -0.41 4.88 -10.25
N ASP A 132 -0.35 5.92 -11.09
CA ASP A 132 -1.33 6.15 -12.18
C ASP A 132 -1.35 5.02 -13.22
N SER A 133 -0.22 4.35 -13.41
CA SER A 133 -0.08 3.16 -14.25
C SER A 133 1.08 2.33 -13.69
N LEU A 134 0.92 1.01 -13.64
CA LEU A 134 2.02 0.13 -13.26
C LEU A 134 3.15 0.26 -14.28
N PRO A 135 4.42 0.34 -13.86
CA PRO A 135 5.52 0.39 -14.79
C PRO A 135 5.62 -0.95 -15.53
N LYS A 136 5.83 -0.87 -16.84
CA LYS A 136 5.96 -2.04 -17.72
C LYS A 136 7.14 -2.97 -17.37
N SER A 137 8.06 -2.53 -16.51
CA SER A 137 9.21 -3.32 -16.06
C SER A 137 9.36 -3.24 -14.54
N ARG A 138 9.52 -4.40 -13.89
CA ARG A 138 9.81 -4.47 -12.45
C ARG A 138 11.17 -3.85 -12.09
N ILE A 139 12.19 -4.05 -12.94
CA ILE A 139 13.58 -3.66 -12.64
C ILE A 139 13.87 -2.24 -13.09
N TRP A 140 13.41 -1.88 -14.29
CA TRP A 140 13.72 -0.59 -14.91
C TRP A 140 12.61 0.45 -14.73
N GLY A 141 11.46 0.01 -14.22
CA GLY A 141 10.33 0.86 -13.87
C GLY A 141 10.57 1.72 -12.64
N THR A 142 9.95 2.89 -12.62
CA THR A 142 9.83 3.73 -11.43
C THR A 142 8.57 3.32 -10.69
N TRP A 143 8.72 2.89 -9.44
CA TRP A 143 7.62 2.48 -8.59
C TRP A 143 7.32 3.58 -7.58
N THR A 144 6.05 3.93 -7.44
CA THR A 144 5.57 4.74 -6.31
C THR A 144 4.76 3.83 -5.40
N VAL A 145 5.21 3.70 -4.16
CA VAL A 145 4.67 2.73 -3.21
C VAL A 145 4.44 3.37 -1.85
N LEU A 146 3.50 2.79 -1.11
CA LEU A 146 3.29 3.09 0.30
C LEU A 146 3.90 1.96 1.13
N GLY A 147 4.66 2.29 2.16
CA GLY A 147 5.23 1.33 3.10
C GLY A 147 4.78 1.63 4.51
N LEU A 148 4.49 0.60 5.28
CA LEU A 148 4.22 0.64 6.71
C LEU A 148 5.49 0.23 7.45
N LYS A 149 6.01 1.12 8.28
CA LYS A 149 7.17 0.86 9.12
C LYS A 149 6.83 0.08 10.39
N ALA A 150 7.86 -0.45 11.04
CA ALA A 150 7.74 -1.12 12.34
C ALA A 150 7.24 -0.21 13.47
N ASP A 151 7.36 1.11 13.33
CA ASP A 151 6.75 2.13 14.22
C ASP A 151 5.27 2.45 13.90
N SER A 152 4.65 1.73 12.96
CA SER A 152 3.31 1.96 12.40
C SER A 152 3.12 3.23 11.56
N SER A 153 4.18 3.99 11.27
CA SER A 153 4.09 5.14 10.36
C SER A 153 4.05 4.69 8.91
N VAL A 154 3.24 5.39 8.10
CA VAL A 154 3.14 5.14 6.65
C VAL A 154 4.07 6.11 5.91
N VAL A 155 4.90 5.57 5.03
CA VAL A 155 5.79 6.34 4.16
C VAL A 155 5.48 6.12 2.70
N THR A 156 5.53 7.20 1.91
CA THR A 156 5.52 7.08 0.44
C THR A 156 6.95 7.18 -0.07
N LYS A 157 7.37 6.23 -0.92
CA LYS A 157 8.65 6.29 -1.63
C LYS A 157 8.43 6.11 -3.12
N THR A 158 9.16 6.89 -3.92
CA THR A 158 9.20 6.77 -5.38
C THR A 158 10.63 6.53 -5.81
N ARG A 159 10.92 5.36 -6.39
CA ARG A 159 12.27 4.99 -6.83
C ARG A 159 12.22 3.96 -7.96
N ARG A 160 13.29 3.90 -8.76
CA ARG A 160 13.48 2.86 -9.78
C ARG A 160 13.79 1.51 -9.15
N GLY A 161 13.19 0.44 -9.68
CA GLY A 161 13.38 -0.94 -9.24
C GLY A 161 12.25 -1.46 -8.34
N PHE A 162 12.17 -2.78 -8.18
CA PHE A 162 11.06 -3.43 -7.50
C PHE A 162 11.18 -3.33 -5.96
N PRO A 163 10.13 -2.91 -5.24
CA PRO A 163 10.17 -2.55 -3.81
C PRO A 163 10.14 -3.74 -2.83
N MET A 164 10.53 -4.95 -3.25
CA MET A 164 10.56 -6.13 -2.36
C MET A 164 11.69 -6.10 -1.33
N GLY A 165 12.85 -5.55 -1.67
CA GLY A 165 14.01 -5.55 -0.79
C GLY A 165 14.04 -4.34 0.13
N GLN A 166 14.39 -4.52 1.40
CA GLN A 166 14.58 -3.40 2.35
C GLN A 166 15.66 -2.40 1.89
N SER A 167 16.65 -2.87 1.12
CA SER A 167 17.64 -1.99 0.50
C SER A 167 17.03 -0.96 -0.46
N TRP A 168 15.86 -1.23 -1.03
CA TRP A 168 15.15 -0.29 -1.89
C TRP A 168 14.56 0.89 -1.09
N TRP A 169 14.18 0.64 0.16
CA TRP A 169 13.52 1.60 1.05
C TRP A 169 14.50 2.57 1.74
N LYS A 170 15.81 2.28 1.69
CA LYS A 170 16.89 3.19 2.09
C LYS A 170 16.91 4.42 1.19
#